data_AF-A0A2E5XAP4-F1
#
_entry.id   AF-A0A2E5XAP4-F1
#
_cell.length_a   1.000
_cell.length_b   1.000
_cell.length_c   1.000
_cell.angle_alpha   90.00
_cell.angle_beta   90.00
_cell.angle_gamma   90.00
#
_symmetry.space_group_name_H-M   'P 1'
#
loop_
_entity.id
_entity.type
_entity.pdbx_description
1 polymer ?
#
loop_
_entity_poly.entity_id
_entity_poly.type
_entity_poly.pdbx_seq_one_letter_code
_entity_poly.pdbx_strand_id
1 'polypeptide(L)'
;MSDIPSSGNITLNQMHTEAGGSSGTACTLNDSDIRGLIGKSSEASMFFNEWYGAAAEFQITFTPGVWTIQLGPGATQIRATGVDVFNSVQYGSFTSATSKSSFFGGNSVSSLWNRHHNLTGAGIFYLEVSGTISNSDSDAFATINVNGTSLNRTAASYSYSGSGGSSLTTWAWSFTQGGGTTSNIYPIYKDTYPSSTVTFTK
;
A
#
# COMPACT_ATOMS: atom_id res chain seq x y z
N MET A 1 5.97 7.25 27.81
CA MET A 1 5.47 6.38 28.90
C MET A 1 4.01 6.15 28.55
N SER A 2 3.56 4.89 28.46
CA SER A 2 2.17 4.63 28.07
C SER A 2 1.25 4.94 29.25
N ASP A 3 0.23 5.76 29.01
CA ASP A 3 -0.81 6.10 30.01
C ASP A 3 -1.99 5.11 29.96
N ILE A 4 -1.88 4.06 29.12
CA ILE A 4 -2.87 2.99 29.02
C ILE A 4 -2.62 1.94 30.11
N PRO A 5 -3.62 1.69 30.98
CA PRO A 5 -3.52 0.61 31.95
C PRO A 5 -3.56 -0.73 31.22
N SER A 6 -2.80 -1.72 31.73
CA SER A 6 -2.76 -3.07 31.16
C SER A 6 -4.11 -3.80 31.23
N SER A 7 -5.04 -3.32 32.05
CA SER A 7 -6.41 -3.82 32.16
C SER A 7 -7.34 -2.77 32.78
N GLY A 8 -8.65 -2.99 32.67
CA GLY A 8 -9.69 -2.13 33.26
C GLY A 8 -10.22 -1.08 32.28
N ASN A 9 -10.96 -0.11 32.81
CA ASN A 9 -11.54 0.97 32.02
C ASN A 9 -10.45 1.89 31.47
N ILE A 10 -10.51 2.15 30.16
CA ILE A 10 -9.67 3.14 29.47
C ILE A 10 -10.56 4.34 29.16
N THR A 11 -10.07 5.54 29.52
CA THR A 11 -10.74 6.80 29.18
C THR A 11 -10.40 7.24 27.75
N LEU A 12 -11.24 8.08 27.15
CA LEU A 12 -10.97 8.64 25.83
C LEU A 12 -9.64 9.43 25.78
N ASN A 13 -9.32 10.17 26.85
CA ASN A 13 -8.06 10.92 26.94
C ASN A 13 -6.82 10.01 27.03
N GLN A 14 -6.94 8.83 27.63
CA GLN A 14 -5.85 7.84 27.61
C GLN A 14 -5.62 7.29 26.20
N MET A 15 -6.69 7.04 25.44
CA MET A 15 -6.55 6.68 24.01
C MET A 15 -5.95 7.84 23.21
N HIS A 16 -6.40 9.08 23.43
CA HIS A 16 -5.87 10.29 22.78
C HIS A 16 -4.35 10.41 22.98
N THR A 17 -3.90 10.28 24.24
CA THR A 17 -2.48 10.43 24.60
C THR A 17 -1.62 9.32 23.99
N GLU A 18 -2.09 8.06 24.01
CA GLU A 18 -1.36 6.93 23.42
C GLU A 18 -1.28 7.03 21.89
N ALA A 19 -2.34 7.54 21.24
CA ALA A 19 -2.39 7.73 19.80
C ALA A 19 -1.58 8.95 19.31
N GLY A 20 -0.83 9.62 20.19
CA GLY A 20 0.05 10.74 19.86
C GLY A 20 -0.55 12.14 20.09
N GLY A 21 -1.73 12.21 20.70
CA GLY A 21 -2.37 13.44 21.15
C GLY A 21 -1.73 14.03 22.41
N SER A 22 -2.17 15.23 22.80
CA SER A 22 -1.66 15.92 23.99
C SER A 22 -2.47 15.56 25.23
N SER A 23 -1.81 15.25 26.35
CA SER A 23 -2.51 14.90 27.59
C SER A 23 -3.25 16.08 28.21
N GLY A 24 -4.39 15.84 28.85
CA GLY A 24 -5.08 16.83 29.70
C GLY A 24 -5.91 17.86 28.93
N THR A 25 -6.04 17.68 27.62
CA THR A 25 -6.97 18.43 26.76
C THR A 25 -8.32 17.73 26.71
N ALA A 26 -9.38 18.49 26.43
CA ALA A 26 -10.65 17.89 26.03
C ALA A 26 -10.44 17.23 24.65
N CYS A 27 -10.68 15.93 24.56
CA CYS A 27 -10.62 15.16 23.32
C CYS A 27 -12.00 14.69 22.90
N THR A 28 -12.16 14.48 21.59
CA THR A 28 -13.40 14.03 20.96
C THR A 28 -13.14 12.79 20.12
N LEU A 29 -14.18 11.98 19.87
CA LEU A 29 -14.05 10.83 18.95
C LEU A 29 -13.65 11.25 17.53
N ASN A 30 -13.82 12.52 17.15
CA ASN A 30 -13.45 13.04 15.83
C ASN A 30 -12.04 13.64 15.81
N ASP A 31 -11.23 13.53 16.86
CA ASP A 31 -9.83 13.96 16.82
C ASP A 31 -9.01 13.03 15.92
N SER A 32 -8.02 13.55 15.19
CA SER A 32 -7.34 12.83 14.09
C SER A 32 -6.66 11.56 14.53
N ASP A 33 -6.04 11.60 15.69
CA ASP A 33 -5.36 10.49 16.33
C ASP A 33 -6.35 9.38 16.76
N ILE A 34 -7.57 9.75 17.17
CA ILE A 34 -8.61 8.82 17.61
C ILE A 34 -9.39 8.24 16.43
N ARG A 35 -9.93 9.08 15.55
CA ARG A 35 -10.67 8.64 14.36
C ARG A 35 -9.76 7.89 13.37
N GLY A 36 -8.45 8.15 13.44
CA GLY A 36 -7.43 7.44 12.67
C GLY A 36 -7.41 5.94 12.96
N LEU A 37 -7.82 5.52 14.18
CA LEU A 37 -7.94 4.10 14.57
C LEU A 37 -8.95 3.33 13.71
N ILE A 38 -10.00 4.00 13.24
CA ILE A 38 -10.98 3.45 12.29
C ILE A 38 -10.78 4.00 10.86
N GLY A 39 -9.71 4.78 10.66
CA GLY A 39 -9.35 5.54 9.46
C GLY A 39 -10.50 6.30 8.82
N LYS A 40 -11.04 7.23 9.58
CA LYS A 40 -12.03 8.20 9.12
C LYS A 40 -11.39 9.56 8.89
N SER A 41 -11.74 10.17 7.75
CA SER A 41 -11.43 11.57 7.51
C SER A 41 -12.18 12.48 8.49
N SER A 42 -11.68 13.71 8.64
CA SER A 42 -12.36 14.72 9.48
C SER A 42 -13.81 14.91 9.04
N GLU A 43 -14.72 15.03 10.01
CA GLU A 43 -16.16 15.30 9.80
C GLU A 43 -16.94 14.17 9.10
N ALA A 44 -16.30 13.03 8.83
CA ALA A 44 -17.00 11.87 8.32
C ALA A 44 -17.96 11.31 9.38
N SER A 45 -19.14 10.85 8.95
CA SER A 45 -20.03 10.08 9.83
C SER A 45 -19.31 8.84 10.36
N MET A 46 -19.30 8.70 11.68
CA MET A 46 -18.73 7.56 12.39
C MET A 46 -19.85 6.74 13.01
N PHE A 47 -19.78 5.43 12.87
CA PHE A 47 -20.74 4.48 13.44
C PHE A 47 -20.01 3.47 14.32
N PHE A 48 -20.62 3.05 15.44
CA PHE A 48 -19.97 2.15 16.42
C PHE A 48 -19.57 0.78 15.84
N ASN A 49 -20.24 0.32 14.78
CA ASN A 49 -19.86 -0.90 14.08
C ASN A 49 -18.51 -0.80 13.35
N GLU A 50 -18.01 0.42 13.09
CA GLU A 50 -16.70 0.64 12.45
C GLU A 50 -15.54 0.52 13.45
N TRP A 51 -15.80 0.77 14.73
CA TRP A 51 -14.85 0.57 15.83
C TRP A 51 -14.66 -0.92 16.14
N TYR A 52 -15.71 -1.71 15.89
CA TYR A 52 -15.68 -3.15 16.05
C TYR A 52 -14.90 -3.81 14.89
N GLY A 53 -13.64 -4.19 15.14
CA GLY A 53 -12.75 -4.79 14.13
C GLY A 53 -11.80 -3.80 13.43
N ALA A 54 -11.68 -2.58 13.95
CA ALA A 54 -10.82 -1.50 13.44
C ALA A 54 -9.32 -1.84 13.35
N ALA A 55 -8.86 -2.90 14.00
CA ALA A 55 -7.47 -3.38 13.95
C ALA A 55 -7.02 -3.88 12.56
N ALA A 56 -7.86 -3.79 11.55
CA ALA A 56 -7.73 -4.64 10.38
C ALA A 56 -6.91 -3.96 9.28
N GLU A 57 -5.64 -4.39 9.22
CA GLU A 57 -4.83 -4.52 8.01
C GLU A 57 -5.70 -4.63 6.75
N PHE A 58 -5.33 -3.91 5.70
CA PHE A 58 -5.89 -4.14 4.38
C PHE A 58 -5.00 -5.15 3.66
N GLN A 59 -5.57 -6.28 3.25
CA GLN A 59 -4.82 -7.32 2.57
C GLN A 59 -5.39 -7.54 1.17
N ILE A 60 -4.50 -7.66 0.19
CA ILE A 60 -4.84 -8.06 -1.17
C ILE A 60 -4.10 -9.35 -1.46
N THR A 61 -4.82 -10.34 -1.97
CA THR A 61 -4.19 -11.52 -2.58
C THR A 61 -4.25 -11.37 -4.09
N PHE A 62 -3.15 -11.70 -4.76
CA PHE A 62 -3.06 -11.62 -6.20
C PHE A 62 -2.28 -12.80 -6.78
N THR A 63 -2.55 -13.09 -8.04
CA THR A 63 -1.81 -14.05 -8.85
C THR A 63 -0.89 -13.27 -9.79
N PRO A 64 0.44 -13.42 -9.70
CA PRO A 64 1.38 -12.70 -10.55
C PRO A 64 1.27 -13.15 -12.00
N GLY A 65 1.20 -12.18 -12.92
CA GLY A 65 1.53 -12.37 -14.33
C GLY A 65 2.95 -11.92 -14.63
N VAL A 66 3.45 -12.28 -15.82
CA VAL A 66 4.79 -11.89 -16.29
C VAL A 66 4.71 -11.38 -17.70
N TRP A 67 5.42 -10.30 -17.97
CA TRP A 67 5.74 -9.86 -19.32
C TRP A 67 7.21 -9.50 -19.45
N THR A 68 7.76 -9.64 -20.66
CA THR A 68 9.18 -9.35 -20.95
C THR A 68 9.28 -8.61 -22.26
N ILE A 69 10.06 -7.52 -22.26
CA ILE A 69 10.41 -6.77 -23.47
C ILE A 69 11.90 -6.92 -23.71
N GLN A 70 12.25 -7.29 -24.93
CA GLN A 70 13.63 -7.32 -25.41
C GLN A 70 13.91 -6.02 -26.18
N LEU A 71 14.93 -5.28 -25.75
CA LEU A 71 15.26 -3.96 -26.33
C LEU A 71 16.22 -4.04 -27.54
N GLY A 72 16.37 -5.22 -28.16
CA GLY A 72 17.20 -5.43 -29.36
C GLY A 72 17.94 -6.78 -29.41
N PRO A 73 18.63 -7.09 -30.53
CA PRO A 73 19.45 -8.29 -30.67
C PRO A 73 20.65 -8.26 -29.71
N GLY A 74 20.76 -9.26 -28.82
CA GLY A 74 21.80 -9.31 -27.79
C GLY A 74 21.61 -8.30 -26.64
N ALA A 75 20.44 -7.65 -26.55
CA ALA A 75 20.23 -6.48 -25.70
C ALA A 75 19.49 -6.76 -24.38
N THR A 76 19.57 -5.77 -23.49
CA THR A 76 18.87 -5.61 -22.21
C THR A 76 17.41 -6.07 -22.29
N GLN A 77 17.02 -6.88 -21.31
CA GLN A 77 15.63 -7.27 -21.11
C GLN A 77 15.05 -6.48 -19.93
N ILE A 78 13.83 -5.98 -20.13
CA ILE A 78 12.96 -5.52 -19.04
C ILE A 78 11.98 -6.64 -18.75
N ARG A 79 11.98 -7.12 -17.52
CA ARG A 79 11.03 -8.12 -17.05
C ARG A 79 10.17 -7.52 -15.96
N ALA A 80 8.85 -7.63 -16.12
CA ALA A 80 7.89 -7.19 -15.12
C ALA A 80 7.10 -8.37 -14.56
N THR A 81 6.73 -8.28 -13.28
CA THR A 81 6.00 -9.31 -12.55
C THR A 81 5.00 -8.67 -11.60
N GLY A 82 3.79 -9.21 -11.54
CA GLY A 82 2.71 -8.72 -10.66
C GLY A 82 1.37 -8.63 -11.38
N VAL A 83 0.53 -7.68 -10.98
CA VAL A 83 -0.71 -7.34 -11.67
C VAL A 83 -0.57 -6.00 -12.35
N ASP A 84 -0.71 -5.96 -13.67
CA ASP A 84 -0.56 -4.75 -14.49
C ASP A 84 -1.33 -4.87 -15.81
N VAL A 85 -1.67 -3.72 -16.43
CA VAL A 85 -2.24 -3.65 -17.78
C VAL A 85 -1.24 -2.96 -18.70
N PHE A 86 -0.62 -3.73 -19.60
CA PHE A 86 0.33 -3.22 -20.57
C PHE A 86 -0.18 -3.48 -21.99
N ASN A 87 -0.26 -2.43 -22.81
CA ASN A 87 -0.81 -2.49 -24.19
C ASN A 87 -2.20 -3.16 -24.26
N SER A 88 -3.10 -2.80 -23.34
CA SER A 88 -4.45 -3.37 -23.23
C SER A 88 -4.49 -4.88 -22.91
N VAL A 89 -3.38 -5.47 -22.50
CA VAL A 89 -3.31 -6.86 -22.02
C VAL A 89 -3.11 -6.84 -20.52
N GLN A 90 -3.99 -7.53 -19.80
CA GLN A 90 -3.86 -7.72 -18.35
C GLN A 90 -2.93 -8.89 -18.05
N TYR A 91 -1.94 -8.64 -17.20
CA TYR A 91 -1.06 -9.63 -16.63
C TYR A 91 -1.39 -9.79 -15.15
N GLY A 92 -1.63 -11.02 -14.71
CA GLY A 92 -2.00 -11.30 -13.32
C GLY A 92 -3.42 -10.86 -12.97
N SER A 93 -3.80 -11.08 -11.72
CA SER A 93 -5.16 -10.77 -11.24
C SER A 93 -5.22 -10.56 -9.73
N PHE A 94 -6.15 -9.73 -9.27
CA PHE A 94 -6.52 -9.60 -7.85
C PHE A 94 -7.76 -10.44 -7.53
N THR A 95 -7.89 -10.94 -6.30
CA THR A 95 -9.16 -11.52 -5.82
C THR A 95 -10.14 -10.46 -5.28
N SER A 96 -9.64 -9.39 -4.65
CA SER A 96 -10.40 -8.18 -4.27
C SER A 96 -9.43 -7.04 -4.00
N ALA A 97 -9.54 -5.95 -4.74
CA ALA A 97 -8.59 -4.83 -4.70
C ALA A 97 -9.19 -3.53 -4.15
N THR A 98 -10.47 -3.53 -3.77
CA THR A 98 -11.15 -2.36 -3.19
C THR A 98 -10.73 -2.19 -1.73
N SER A 99 -10.16 -1.04 -1.42
CA SER A 99 -9.72 -0.76 -0.05
C SER A 99 -10.86 -0.36 0.87
N LYS A 100 -10.58 -0.39 2.16
CA LYS A 100 -11.43 0.29 3.14
C LYS A 100 -11.26 1.81 2.98
N SER A 101 -12.25 2.57 3.45
CA SER A 101 -12.15 4.04 3.54
C SER A 101 -10.87 4.49 4.24
N SER A 102 -10.40 3.69 5.19
CA SER A 102 -9.23 3.89 6.04
C SER A 102 -7.86 3.58 5.41
N PHE A 103 -7.77 3.36 4.10
CA PHE A 103 -6.48 3.12 3.42
C PHE A 103 -6.34 3.91 2.13
N PHE A 104 -7.35 3.89 1.26
CA PHE A 104 -7.33 4.69 0.04
C PHE A 104 -8.64 5.45 -0.15
N GLY A 105 -9.36 5.79 0.92
CA GLY A 105 -10.68 6.43 0.79
C GLY A 105 -11.73 5.55 0.09
N GLY A 106 -11.55 4.22 0.12
CA GLY A 106 -12.44 3.28 -0.57
C GLY A 106 -12.07 3.03 -2.04
N ASN A 107 -11.00 3.65 -2.52
CA ASN A 107 -10.50 3.43 -3.88
C ASN A 107 -9.90 2.03 -4.05
N SER A 108 -9.84 1.57 -5.30
CA SER A 108 -9.32 0.25 -5.66
C SER A 108 -7.88 0.30 -6.14
N VAL A 109 -7.05 -0.65 -5.68
CA VAL A 109 -5.73 -0.89 -6.25
C VAL A 109 -5.91 -1.34 -7.70
N SER A 110 -5.31 -0.60 -8.62
CA SER A 110 -5.36 -0.84 -10.06
C SER A 110 -4.27 -1.79 -10.52
N SER A 111 -3.07 -1.63 -9.96
CA SER A 111 -1.90 -2.41 -10.35
C SER A 111 -0.91 -2.50 -9.19
N LEU A 112 -0.16 -3.60 -9.18
CA LEU A 112 0.81 -3.94 -8.16
C LEU A 112 1.89 -4.82 -8.79
N TRP A 113 2.99 -4.21 -9.20
CA TRP A 113 3.98 -4.89 -10.03
C TRP A 113 5.37 -4.32 -9.83
N ASN A 114 6.38 -5.11 -10.15
CA ASN A 114 7.75 -4.64 -10.21
C ASN A 114 8.32 -4.85 -11.61
N ARG A 115 9.25 -3.99 -12.02
CA ARG A 115 10.08 -4.16 -13.21
C ARG A 115 11.55 -4.19 -12.86
N HIS A 116 12.32 -4.92 -13.66
CA HIS A 116 13.75 -5.10 -13.48
C HIS A 116 14.49 -5.00 -14.81
N HIS A 117 15.68 -4.41 -14.76
CA HIS A 117 16.64 -4.33 -15.86
C HIS A 117 17.75 -5.37 -15.66
N ASN A 118 17.80 -6.38 -16.53
CA ASN A 118 18.67 -7.54 -16.35
C ASN A 118 20.18 -7.24 -16.39
N LEU A 119 20.61 -6.11 -16.97
CA LEU A 119 22.03 -5.74 -17.04
C LEU A 119 22.51 -4.90 -15.85
N THR A 120 21.66 -4.02 -15.34
CA THR A 120 22.04 -3.07 -14.29
C THR A 120 21.64 -3.53 -12.90
N GLY A 121 20.75 -4.52 -12.79
CA GLY A 121 20.17 -4.91 -11.51
C GLY A 121 19.15 -3.89 -10.96
N ALA A 122 18.91 -2.79 -11.68
CA ALA A 122 17.99 -1.75 -11.25
C ALA A 122 16.55 -2.24 -11.40
N GLY A 123 15.74 -1.99 -10.39
CA GLY A 123 14.32 -2.30 -10.42
C GLY A 123 13.48 -1.25 -9.71
N ILE A 124 12.20 -1.26 -10.04
CA ILE A 124 11.21 -0.38 -9.43
C ILE A 124 9.98 -1.23 -9.13
N PHE A 125 9.43 -1.05 -7.93
CA PHE A 125 8.13 -1.59 -7.53
C PHE A 125 7.09 -0.48 -7.53
N TYR A 126 5.91 -0.78 -8.06
CA TYR A 126 4.78 0.13 -8.24
C TYR A 126 3.57 -0.34 -7.44
N LEU A 127 2.95 0.60 -6.75
CA LEU A 127 1.56 0.55 -6.30
C LEU A 127 0.80 1.62 -7.06
N GLU A 128 -0.28 1.24 -7.74
CA GLU A 128 -1.18 2.20 -8.39
C GLU A 128 -2.60 2.00 -7.90
N VAL A 129 -3.27 3.10 -7.59
CA VAL A 129 -4.63 3.12 -7.05
C VAL A 129 -5.51 4.06 -7.87
N SER A 130 -6.65 3.55 -8.32
CA SER A 130 -7.65 4.34 -9.06
C SER A 130 -8.23 5.41 -8.15
N GLY A 131 -7.95 6.68 -8.41
CA GLY A 131 -8.41 7.79 -7.59
C GLY A 131 -7.29 8.78 -7.28
N THR A 132 -7.67 9.87 -6.62
CA THR A 132 -6.74 10.91 -6.15
C THR A 132 -6.56 10.75 -4.65
N ILE A 133 -5.39 10.31 -4.22
CA ILE A 133 -5.05 10.11 -2.80
C ILE A 133 -3.83 10.96 -2.50
N SER A 134 -3.94 11.88 -1.52
CA SER A 134 -2.80 12.72 -1.16
C SER A 134 -1.66 11.89 -0.57
N ASN A 135 -0.41 12.17 -0.94
CA ASN A 135 0.74 11.54 -0.28
C ASN A 135 0.87 11.93 1.19
N SER A 136 0.28 13.05 1.59
CA SER A 136 0.22 13.52 2.97
C SER A 136 -1.02 13.06 3.72
N ASP A 137 -1.85 12.19 3.11
CA ASP A 137 -3.01 11.62 3.76
C ASP A 137 -2.56 10.70 4.91
N SER A 138 -2.75 11.16 6.15
CA SER A 138 -2.44 10.39 7.35
C SER A 138 -3.35 9.18 7.54
N ASP A 139 -4.49 9.15 6.84
CA ASP A 139 -5.38 8.00 6.85
C ASP A 139 -4.99 6.94 5.82
N ALA A 140 -4.13 7.24 4.85
CA ALA A 140 -3.64 6.23 3.92
C ALA A 140 -2.52 5.36 4.53
N PHE A 141 -2.18 4.25 3.86
CA PHE A 141 -1.16 3.30 4.33
C PHE A 141 0.18 3.96 4.66
N ALA A 142 0.88 3.50 5.70
CA ALA A 142 2.26 3.87 5.98
C ALA A 142 3.25 2.85 5.41
N THR A 143 2.92 1.56 5.44
CA THR A 143 3.83 0.49 5.01
C THR A 143 3.11 -0.56 4.16
N ILE A 144 3.82 -1.11 3.19
CA ILE A 144 3.43 -2.30 2.42
C ILE A 144 4.33 -3.45 2.85
N ASN A 145 3.73 -4.56 3.27
CA ASN A 145 4.43 -5.78 3.62
C ASN A 145 4.09 -6.88 2.62
N VAL A 146 5.12 -7.47 2.04
CA VAL A 146 4.97 -8.47 0.98
C VAL A 146 6.14 -9.43 1.00
N ASN A 147 5.86 -10.73 1.16
CA ASN A 147 6.86 -11.80 1.13
C ASN A 147 8.09 -11.54 2.04
N GLY A 148 7.86 -10.92 3.20
CA GLY A 148 8.91 -10.57 4.18
C GLY A 148 9.67 -9.27 3.90
N THR A 149 9.34 -8.56 2.82
CA THR A 149 9.85 -7.22 2.50
C THR A 149 8.86 -6.15 2.95
N SER A 150 9.35 -5.13 3.67
CA SER A 150 8.58 -3.97 4.10
C SER A 150 9.00 -2.72 3.31
N LEU A 151 8.03 -1.99 2.78
CA LEU A 151 8.23 -0.78 1.98
C LEU A 151 7.47 0.39 2.61
N ASN A 152 8.22 1.35 3.15
CA ASN A 152 7.66 2.55 3.76
C ASN A 152 7.17 3.52 2.68
N ARG A 153 5.95 4.04 2.81
CA ARG A 153 5.38 5.04 1.90
C ARG A 153 6.27 6.28 1.75
N THR A 154 6.89 6.72 2.84
CA THR A 154 7.78 7.89 2.86
C THR A 154 9.07 7.71 2.04
N ALA A 155 9.44 6.46 1.73
CA ALA A 155 10.58 6.16 0.85
C ALA A 155 10.18 6.09 -0.63
N ALA A 156 8.88 6.16 -0.94
CA ALA A 156 8.38 6.10 -2.31
C ALA A 156 8.55 7.45 -3.02
N SER A 157 8.83 7.40 -4.33
CA SER A 157 8.45 8.50 -5.21
C SER A 157 6.93 8.48 -5.38
N TYR A 158 6.30 9.65 -5.31
CA TYR A 158 4.86 9.82 -5.43
C TYR A 158 4.50 10.64 -6.67
N SER A 159 3.46 10.21 -7.38
CA SER A 159 2.87 10.97 -8.48
C SER A 159 1.37 10.72 -8.58
N TYR A 160 0.65 11.68 -9.14
CA TYR A 160 -0.73 11.49 -9.58
C TYR A 160 -0.83 11.79 -11.07
N SER A 161 -1.72 11.09 -11.77
CA SER A 161 -2.04 11.37 -13.17
C SER A 161 -3.55 11.31 -13.41
N GLY A 162 -4.06 12.13 -14.34
CA GLY A 162 -5.47 12.16 -14.73
C GLY A 162 -6.26 13.40 -14.26
N SER A 163 -7.42 13.61 -14.89
CA SER A 163 -8.40 14.65 -14.58
C SER A 163 -9.81 14.09 -14.75
N GLY A 164 -10.61 14.04 -13.68
CA GLY A 164 -12.03 13.65 -13.70
C GLY A 164 -12.30 12.20 -14.16
N GLY A 165 -12.83 11.35 -13.28
CA GLY A 165 -13.31 10.00 -13.62
C GLY A 165 -12.22 8.93 -13.86
N SER A 166 -11.01 9.31 -14.27
CA SER A 166 -9.88 8.40 -14.56
C SER A 166 -8.58 8.86 -13.92
N SER A 167 -8.59 9.12 -12.60
CA SER A 167 -7.40 9.49 -11.83
C SER A 167 -6.63 8.24 -11.38
N LEU A 168 -5.31 8.33 -11.34
CA LEU A 168 -4.42 7.28 -10.85
C LEU A 168 -3.38 7.89 -9.92
N THR A 169 -3.31 7.39 -8.70
CA THR A 169 -2.26 7.71 -7.73
C THR A 169 -1.21 6.60 -7.73
N THR A 170 0.07 6.97 -7.81
CA THR A 170 1.19 6.03 -7.95
C THR A 170 2.24 6.27 -6.86
N TRP A 171 2.67 5.18 -6.23
CA TRP A 171 3.87 5.12 -5.39
C TRP A 171 4.89 4.18 -6.02
N ALA A 172 6.14 4.61 -6.09
CA ALA A 172 7.22 3.86 -6.72
C ALA A 172 8.46 3.76 -5.81
N TRP A 173 8.95 2.54 -5.59
CA TRP A 173 10.16 2.26 -4.79
C TRP A 173 11.26 1.74 -5.69
N SER A 174 12.37 2.47 -5.76
CA SER A 174 13.55 2.01 -6.47
C SER A 174 14.37 1.06 -5.62
N PHE A 175 14.89 0.00 -6.23
CA PHE A 175 15.81 -0.93 -5.61
C PHE A 175 16.93 -1.32 -6.59
N THR A 176 18.09 -1.71 -6.05
CA THR A 176 19.20 -2.25 -6.84
C THR A 176 19.48 -3.67 -6.35
N GLN A 177 19.64 -4.60 -7.28
CA GLN A 177 19.97 -6.00 -6.98
C GLN A 177 21.26 -6.42 -7.67
N GLY A 178 21.95 -7.43 -7.12
CA GLY A 178 23.10 -8.05 -7.79
C GLY A 178 22.65 -8.71 -9.10
N GLY A 179 23.30 -8.38 -10.21
CA GLY A 179 22.94 -8.88 -11.53
C GLY A 179 22.94 -10.42 -11.61
N GLY A 180 21.98 -10.99 -12.34
CA GLY A 180 21.89 -12.42 -12.58
C GLY A 180 20.79 -12.77 -13.57
N THR A 181 20.94 -13.88 -14.29
CA THR A 181 19.95 -14.40 -15.23
C THR A 181 18.95 -15.31 -14.50
N THR A 182 17.72 -14.81 -14.37
CA THR A 182 16.46 -15.56 -14.52
C THR A 182 15.92 -16.52 -13.45
N SER A 183 16.35 -16.56 -12.17
CA SER A 183 15.63 -17.48 -11.22
C SER A 183 15.41 -17.03 -9.77
N ASN A 184 16.12 -16.05 -9.22
CA ASN A 184 15.99 -15.65 -7.81
C ASN A 184 15.70 -14.15 -7.55
N ILE A 185 15.17 -13.44 -8.54
CA ILE A 185 15.48 -12.01 -8.75
C ILE A 185 14.49 -11.01 -8.10
N TYR A 186 13.57 -11.44 -7.26
CA TYR A 186 12.52 -10.52 -6.79
C TYR A 186 12.40 -10.48 -5.28
N PRO A 187 12.68 -9.32 -4.64
CA PRO A 187 12.45 -9.20 -3.20
C PRO A 187 10.96 -9.16 -2.87
N ILE A 188 10.12 -8.84 -3.86
CA ILE A 188 8.70 -8.55 -3.66
C ILE A 188 7.81 -9.60 -4.35
N TYR A 189 7.99 -9.92 -5.65
CA TYR A 189 7.18 -10.93 -6.36
C TYR A 189 7.97 -11.91 -7.22
N LYS A 190 7.84 -13.22 -6.96
CA LYS A 190 8.33 -14.23 -7.90
C LYS A 190 7.20 -14.66 -8.84
N ASP A 191 7.55 -14.81 -10.11
CA ASP A 191 6.72 -15.42 -11.15
C ASP A 191 6.34 -16.87 -10.85
N THR A 192 7.11 -17.53 -9.99
CA THR A 192 6.83 -18.88 -9.50
C THR A 192 5.83 -18.92 -8.34
N TYR A 193 5.45 -17.77 -7.77
CA TYR A 193 4.44 -17.76 -6.71
C TYR A 193 3.05 -18.01 -7.32
N PRO A 194 2.32 -19.05 -6.88
CA PRO A 194 0.94 -19.29 -7.35
C PRO A 194 0.00 -18.15 -6.93
N SER A 195 0.30 -17.54 -5.80
CA SER A 195 -0.33 -16.32 -5.29
C SER A 195 0.63 -15.61 -4.34
N SER A 196 0.42 -14.32 -4.11
CA SER A 196 1.10 -13.57 -3.07
C SER A 196 0.10 -12.67 -2.35
N THR A 197 0.31 -12.50 -1.05
CA THR A 197 -0.51 -11.61 -0.21
C THR A 197 0.31 -10.38 0.12
N VAL A 198 -0.32 -9.22 -0.09
CA VAL A 198 0.23 -7.91 0.23
C VAL A 198 -0.61 -7.32 1.33
N THR A 199 0.06 -6.90 2.40
CA THR A 199 -0.55 -6.34 3.60
C THR A 199 -0.20 -4.87 3.71
N PHE A 200 -1.20 -4.02 3.75
CA PHE A 200 -1.08 -2.60 3.98
C PHE A 200 -1.32 -2.31 5.46
N THR A 201 -0.41 -1.56 6.08
CA THR A 201 -0.53 -1.12 7.48
C THR A 201 -0.50 0.40 7.54
N LYS A 202 -1.10 0.95 8.59
CA LYS A 202 -0.91 2.35 8.99
C LYS A 202 0.40 2.53 9.76
#